data_AF-A0A094PZ31-F1
#
_entry.id   AF-A0A094PZ31-F1
#
_cell.length_a   1.000
_cell.length_b   1.000
_cell.length_c   1.000
_cell.angle_alpha   90.00
_cell.angle_beta   90.00
_cell.angle_gamma   90.00
#
_symmetry.space_group_name_H-M   'P 1'
#
loop_
_entity.id
_entity.type
_entity.pdbx_description
1 polymer ?
#
loop_
_entity_poly.entity_id
_entity_poly.type
_entity_poly.pdbx_seq_one_letter_code
_entity_poly.pdbx_strand_id
1 'polypeptide(L)'
;MTEIPEHLLKRSKERRGALAGETGDAAPAAPAASAPAVAKAAPVAAAPAAPPPPKPDPAYVTAAKTRKKIPFWAMATLSLLPLWAFIYLLALQPREQTVEGPLAIGAGVYGSCAGCHGAAGQGGAGRIFANGEVLKTFPKIEDMLNFVYTGSQAYVAKELTVYGNPDREGGAHAPLSYNGNPMPQQGQMLGGALTEAEILGVVCHERYTISGADAASEEWKEEFETWCSPESEIFLALENGATSFATLDKDFASLPKPPAFVGTEARPSAK
;
A
#
# COMPACT_ATOMS: atom_id res chain seq x y z
N MET A 1 -19.46 -22.95 11.03
CA MET A 1 -18.81 -23.50 12.23
C MET A 1 -17.72 -24.45 11.75
N THR A 2 -16.46 -24.05 11.86
CA THR A 2 -15.30 -24.84 11.42
C THR A 2 -14.66 -25.46 12.66
N GLU A 3 -14.84 -26.77 12.84
CA GLU A 3 -14.25 -27.52 13.95
C GLU A 3 -12.74 -27.67 13.74
N ILE A 4 -11.95 -27.21 14.72
CA ILE A 4 -10.49 -27.35 14.70
C ILE A 4 -10.14 -28.82 14.99
N PRO A 5 -9.34 -29.48 14.14
CA PRO A 5 -8.96 -30.88 14.35
C PRO A 5 -8.21 -31.10 15.68
N GLU A 6 -8.72 -32.01 16.53
CA GLU A 6 -8.20 -32.39 17.86
C GLU A 6 -6.68 -32.65 17.91
N HIS A 7 -6.11 -33.20 16.84
CA HIS A 7 -4.67 -33.51 16.79
C HIS A 7 -3.77 -32.25 16.85
N LEU A 8 -4.26 -31.10 16.38
CA LEU A 8 -3.52 -29.84 16.45
C LEU A 8 -3.48 -29.28 17.87
N LEU A 9 -4.57 -29.45 18.63
CA LEU A 9 -4.63 -29.08 20.03
C LEU A 9 -3.69 -29.95 20.87
N LYS A 10 -3.66 -31.26 20.62
CA LYS A 10 -2.75 -32.18 21.30
C LYS A 10 -1.27 -31.81 21.07
N ARG A 11 -0.90 -31.55 19.82
CA ARG A 11 0.47 -31.15 19.46
C ARG A 11 0.87 -29.81 20.09
N SER A 12 -0.06 -28.86 20.24
CA SER A 12 0.20 -27.59 20.94
C SER A 12 0.42 -27.78 22.45
N LYS A 13 -0.33 -28.69 23.08
CA LYS A 13 -0.18 -29.01 24.51
C LYS A 13 1.13 -29.72 24.79
N GLU A 14 1.54 -30.64 23.93
CA GLU A 14 2.84 -31.33 24.02
C GLU A 14 4.01 -30.34 23.85
N ARG A 15 3.90 -29.39 22.91
CA ARG A 15 4.93 -28.34 22.73
C ARG A 15 4.99 -27.36 23.91
N ARG A 16 3.85 -27.06 24.55
CA ARG A 16 3.78 -26.26 25.77
C ARG A 16 4.33 -27.00 26.99
N GLY A 17 4.06 -28.30 27.11
CA GLY A 17 4.60 -29.15 28.17
C GLY A 17 6.12 -29.29 28.09
N ALA A 18 6.67 -29.45 26.89
CA ALA A 18 8.13 -29.51 26.68
C ALA A 18 8.86 -28.18 26.96
N LEU A 19 8.14 -27.06 26.99
CA LEU A 19 8.67 -25.74 27.34
C LEU A 19 8.47 -25.39 28.83
N ALA A 20 7.84 -26.27 29.64
CA ALA A 20 7.34 -25.94 30.98
C ALA A 20 7.79 -26.89 32.13
N GLY A 21 8.98 -27.49 32.07
CA GLY A 21 9.67 -28.12 33.22
C GLY A 21 10.88 -28.97 32.76
N GLU A 22 12.04 -29.03 33.42
CA GLU A 22 12.28 -29.09 34.87
C GLU A 22 13.60 -28.38 35.30
N THR A 23 13.48 -27.51 36.30
CA THR A 23 14.50 -27.31 37.35
C THR A 23 14.09 -28.17 38.54
N GLY A 24 14.87 -29.21 38.85
CA GLY A 24 14.66 -30.06 40.02
C GLY A 24 15.18 -29.38 41.29
N ASP A 25 14.30 -29.18 42.27
CA ASP A 25 14.62 -28.72 43.62
C ASP A 25 14.49 -29.91 44.60
N ALA A 26 15.45 -30.02 45.53
CA ALA A 26 15.56 -31.12 46.48
C ALA A 26 15.06 -30.71 47.87
N ALA A 27 14.38 -31.64 48.53
CA ALA A 27 13.68 -31.49 49.81
C ALA A 27 14.60 -31.23 51.04
N PRO A 28 14.06 -30.68 52.16
CA PRO A 28 14.82 -30.32 53.36
C PRO A 28 14.83 -31.42 54.44
N ALA A 29 15.82 -31.37 55.35
CA ALA A 29 15.87 -32.13 56.59
C ALA A 29 16.15 -31.22 57.80
N ALA A 30 15.56 -31.55 58.96
CA ALA A 30 15.68 -30.85 60.24
C ALA A 30 16.34 -31.76 61.33
N PRO A 31 16.49 -31.36 62.60
CA PRO A 31 17.77 -30.93 63.20
C PRO A 31 18.27 -31.84 64.34
N ALA A 32 19.47 -31.59 64.87
CA ALA A 32 19.91 -32.12 66.16
C ALA A 32 20.68 -31.06 66.97
N ALA A 33 20.27 -30.86 68.21
CA ALA A 33 20.88 -30.00 69.21
C ALA A 33 21.92 -30.77 70.05
N SER A 34 22.89 -30.05 70.63
CA SER A 34 23.39 -30.20 72.02
C SER A 34 24.62 -29.29 72.26
N ALA A 35 24.52 -28.43 73.27
CA ALA A 35 25.66 -27.81 73.98
C ALA A 35 25.97 -28.66 75.25
N PRO A 36 26.84 -28.29 76.23
CA PRO A 36 27.84 -27.19 76.33
C PRO A 36 29.23 -27.65 76.93
N ALA A 37 30.22 -26.74 77.05
CA ALA A 37 31.18 -26.67 78.18
C ALA A 37 32.18 -25.49 78.05
N VAL A 38 32.71 -25.03 79.18
CA VAL A 38 33.22 -23.68 79.49
C VAL A 38 34.72 -23.66 79.91
N ALA A 39 35.37 -22.49 79.73
CA ALA A 39 36.60 -21.94 80.37
C ALA A 39 37.97 -22.47 79.88
N LYS A 40 39.00 -21.64 79.64
CA LYS A 40 39.70 -20.74 80.59
C LYS A 40 40.64 -19.75 79.85
N ALA A 41 41.14 -18.74 80.55
CA ALA A 41 41.63 -17.45 80.02
C ALA A 41 43.17 -17.23 80.00
N ALA A 42 43.55 -16.13 79.30
CA ALA A 42 44.74 -15.24 79.43
C ALA A 42 46.06 -15.67 78.74
N PRO A 43 46.94 -14.72 78.29
CA PRO A 43 47.05 -13.31 78.70
C PRO A 43 47.08 -12.24 77.56
N VAL A 44 46.92 -10.99 77.99
CA VAL A 44 47.06 -9.75 77.21
C VAL A 44 48.53 -9.51 76.87
N ALA A 45 48.85 -9.43 75.58
CA ALA A 45 50.11 -8.89 75.06
C ALA A 45 49.88 -7.44 74.60
N ALA A 46 50.88 -6.60 74.84
CA ALA A 46 50.87 -5.15 74.67
C ALA A 46 50.38 -4.67 73.29
N ALA A 47 49.66 -3.54 73.28
CA ALA A 47 49.23 -2.86 72.06
C ALA A 47 50.45 -2.41 71.22
N PRO A 48 50.54 -2.75 69.92
CA PRO A 48 51.55 -2.19 69.03
C PRO A 48 51.27 -0.70 68.80
N ALA A 49 52.31 0.12 68.82
CA ALA A 49 52.22 1.53 68.43
C ALA A 49 51.64 1.66 67.00
N ALA A 50 50.73 2.62 66.81
CA ALA A 50 50.10 2.85 65.51
C ALA A 50 51.16 3.21 64.44
N PRO A 51 51.08 2.64 63.22
CA PRO A 51 52.00 2.98 62.14
C PRO A 51 51.82 4.45 61.73
N PRO A 52 52.91 5.14 61.31
CA PRO A 52 52.83 6.54 60.90
C PRO A 52 51.90 6.70 59.68
N PRO A 53 51.26 7.87 59.51
CA PRO A 53 50.31 8.10 58.44
C PRO A 53 50.98 7.90 57.06
N PRO A 54 50.26 7.33 56.07
CA PRO A 54 50.82 7.07 54.75
C PRO A 54 51.29 8.37 54.11
N LYS A 55 52.47 8.34 53.48
CA LYS A 55 53.04 9.49 52.78
C LYS A 55 52.05 9.96 51.69
N PRO A 56 51.90 11.29 51.49
CA PRO A 56 51.00 11.81 50.47
C PRO A 56 51.41 11.29 49.08
N ASP A 57 50.40 10.94 48.28
CA ASP A 57 50.61 10.39 46.95
C ASP A 57 51.49 11.33 46.10
N PRO A 58 52.55 10.82 45.46
CA PRO A 58 53.42 11.66 44.63
C PRO A 58 52.61 12.26 43.48
N ALA A 59 53.01 13.46 43.01
CA ALA A 59 52.24 14.28 42.08
C ALA A 59 51.74 13.54 40.81
N TYR A 60 52.51 12.55 40.32
CA TYR A 60 52.11 11.73 39.17
C TYR A 60 50.95 10.76 39.49
N VAL A 61 50.84 10.28 40.73
CA VAL A 61 49.72 9.44 41.20
C VAL A 61 48.48 10.27 41.42
N THR A 62 48.61 11.48 41.97
CA THR A 62 47.49 12.43 42.10
C THR A 62 46.98 12.86 40.73
N ALA A 63 47.88 13.12 39.77
CA ALA A 63 47.50 13.40 38.38
C ALA A 63 46.81 12.20 37.69
N ALA A 64 47.24 10.97 37.99
CA ALA A 64 46.58 9.76 37.47
C ALA A 64 45.18 9.55 38.07
N LYS A 65 45.01 9.77 39.38
CA LYS A 65 43.73 9.61 40.10
C LYS A 65 42.70 10.69 39.77
N THR A 66 43.15 11.91 39.44
CA THR A 66 42.27 13.05 39.13
C THR A 66 41.90 13.16 37.65
N ARG A 67 42.52 12.36 36.77
CA ARG A 67 42.23 12.37 35.33
C ARG A 67 40.81 11.85 35.08
N LYS A 68 39.93 12.74 34.60
CA LYS A 68 38.56 12.40 34.17
C LYS A 68 38.64 11.42 32.99
N LYS A 69 38.05 10.24 33.14
CA LYS A 69 37.97 9.23 32.08
C LYS A 69 36.64 9.38 31.34
N ILE A 70 36.69 9.26 30.01
CA ILE A 70 35.48 9.13 29.19
C ILE A 70 34.84 7.80 29.57
N PRO A 71 33.55 7.78 29.94
CA PRO A 71 32.91 6.54 30.34
C PRO A 71 32.68 5.68 29.10
N PHE A 72 32.84 4.36 29.23
CA PHE A 72 32.85 3.44 28.09
C PHE A 72 31.58 3.52 27.22
N TRP A 73 30.41 3.78 27.82
CA TRP A 73 29.16 3.96 27.09
C TRP A 73 29.21 5.12 26.08
N ALA A 74 29.91 6.22 26.40
CA ALA A 74 30.00 7.37 25.51
C ALA A 74 30.72 7.03 24.19
N MET A 75 31.73 6.16 24.24
CA MET A 75 32.42 5.68 23.03
C MET A 75 31.50 4.77 22.21
N ALA A 76 30.68 3.95 22.86
CA ALA A 76 29.69 3.10 22.18
C ALA A 76 28.60 3.95 21.48
N THR A 77 28.06 4.97 22.15
CA THR A 77 27.07 5.88 21.55
C THR A 77 27.65 6.65 20.37
N LEU A 78 28.86 7.20 20.54
CA LEU A 78 29.54 7.96 19.48
C LEU A 78 29.83 7.08 18.25
N SER A 79 30.14 5.79 18.46
CA SER A 79 30.39 4.84 17.37
C SER A 79 29.12 4.42 16.64
N LEU A 80 27.95 4.51 17.29
CA LEU A 80 26.66 4.15 16.69
C LEU A 80 26.07 5.28 15.82
N LEU A 81 26.43 6.54 16.09
CA LEU A 81 25.92 7.71 15.38
C LEU A 81 26.16 7.68 13.85
N PRO A 82 27.34 7.30 13.33
CA PRO A 82 27.55 7.20 11.87
C PRO A 82 26.65 6.15 11.22
N LEU A 83 26.44 5.00 11.87
CA LEU A 83 25.57 3.95 11.37
C LEU A 83 24.09 4.39 11.39
N TRP A 84 23.65 5.00 12.50
CA TRP A 84 22.31 5.56 12.60
C TRP A 84 22.08 6.65 11.55
N ALA A 85 23.05 7.57 11.37
CA ALA A 85 22.96 8.64 10.37
C ALA A 85 22.90 8.08 8.95
N PHE A 86 23.68 7.03 8.65
CA PHE A 86 23.61 6.34 7.36
C PHE A 86 22.23 5.71 7.14
N ILE A 87 21.71 4.95 8.11
CA ILE A 87 20.37 4.35 8.02
C ILE A 87 19.28 5.43 7.92
N TYR A 88 19.42 6.53 8.67
CA TYR A 88 18.50 7.66 8.62
C TYR A 88 18.50 8.34 7.25
N LEU A 89 19.67 8.57 6.65
CA LEU A 89 19.79 9.12 5.31
C LEU A 89 19.23 8.16 4.25
N LEU A 90 19.46 6.85 4.38
CA LEU A 90 18.82 5.84 3.51
C LEU A 90 17.30 5.82 3.67
N ALA A 91 16.78 6.00 4.89
CA ALA A 91 15.35 6.04 5.16
C ALA A 91 14.70 7.34 4.65
N LEU A 92 15.45 8.44 4.63
CA LEU A 92 15.04 9.71 4.04
C LEU A 92 15.26 9.78 2.53
N GLN A 93 15.94 8.80 1.91
CA GLN A 93 15.98 8.75 0.46
C GLN A 93 14.54 8.69 -0.03
N PRO A 94 14.13 9.61 -0.92
CA PRO A 94 12.85 9.51 -1.58
C PRO A 94 12.81 8.12 -2.20
N ARG A 95 11.88 7.28 -1.74
CA ARG A 95 11.47 6.19 -2.62
C ARG A 95 10.95 6.91 -3.84
N GLU A 96 11.53 6.65 -4.99
CA GLU A 96 10.80 6.83 -6.23
C GLU A 96 9.53 6.00 -6.02
N GLN A 97 8.45 6.66 -5.60
CA GLN A 97 7.13 6.16 -5.84
C GLN A 97 7.13 6.05 -7.34
N THR A 98 7.24 4.83 -7.86
CA THR A 98 6.82 4.56 -9.22
C THR A 98 5.39 5.09 -9.26
N VAL A 99 5.20 6.28 -9.83
CA VAL A 99 3.87 6.80 -10.09
C VAL A 99 3.30 5.76 -11.02
N GLU A 100 2.49 4.86 -10.47
CA GLU A 100 1.75 3.89 -11.26
C GLU A 100 0.82 4.74 -12.11
N GLY A 101 1.25 5.04 -13.33
CA GLY A 101 0.44 5.81 -14.26
C GLY A 101 -0.91 5.11 -14.48
N PRO A 102 -1.87 5.79 -15.10
CA PRO A 102 -3.24 5.29 -15.24
C PRO A 102 -3.31 3.87 -15.85
N LEU A 103 -2.38 3.50 -16.73
CA LEU A 103 -2.30 2.13 -17.27
C LEU A 103 -2.04 1.05 -16.21
N ALA A 104 -1.17 1.31 -15.23
CA ALA A 104 -0.83 0.35 -14.18
C ALA A 104 -1.98 0.21 -13.18
N ILE A 105 -2.56 1.34 -12.74
CA ILE A 105 -3.78 1.35 -11.92
C ILE A 105 -4.90 0.62 -12.64
N GLY A 106 -5.09 0.91 -13.93
CA GLY A 106 -6.09 0.28 -14.77
C GLY A 106 -5.94 -1.22 -14.89
N ALA A 107 -4.70 -1.71 -15.06
CA ALA A 107 -4.43 -3.15 -15.09
C ALA A 107 -4.81 -3.84 -13.75
N GLY A 108 -4.56 -3.18 -12.62
CA GLY A 108 -4.98 -3.67 -11.31
C GLY A 108 -6.50 -3.73 -11.15
N VAL A 109 -7.20 -2.66 -11.56
CA VAL A 109 -8.66 -2.55 -11.50
C VAL A 109 -9.35 -3.55 -12.44
N TYR A 110 -8.77 -3.77 -13.62
CA TYR A 110 -9.35 -4.62 -14.67
C TYR A 110 -9.63 -6.05 -14.21
N GLY A 111 -8.93 -6.55 -13.18
CA GLY A 111 -9.21 -7.86 -12.60
C GLY A 111 -10.68 -8.06 -12.19
N SER A 112 -11.37 -6.98 -11.76
CA SER A 112 -12.80 -7.01 -11.44
C SER A 112 -13.71 -7.05 -12.68
N CYS A 113 -13.25 -6.47 -13.80
CA CYS A 113 -13.96 -6.39 -15.07
C CYS A 113 -13.81 -7.68 -15.90
N ALA A 114 -12.67 -8.37 -15.76
CA ALA A 114 -12.30 -9.56 -16.50
C ALA A 114 -13.27 -10.74 -16.33
N GLY A 115 -14.03 -10.79 -15.22
CA GLY A 115 -15.05 -11.83 -15.01
C GLY A 115 -16.15 -11.83 -16.07
N CYS A 116 -16.49 -10.65 -16.62
CA CYS A 116 -17.47 -10.51 -17.69
C CYS A 116 -16.81 -10.32 -19.06
N HIS A 117 -15.75 -9.52 -19.12
CA HIS A 117 -15.12 -9.10 -20.37
C HIS A 117 -13.95 -10.01 -20.80
N GLY A 118 -13.58 -11.01 -19.98
CA GLY A 118 -12.47 -11.91 -20.23
C GLY A 118 -11.11 -11.30 -19.86
N ALA A 119 -10.15 -12.11 -19.44
CA ALA A 119 -8.83 -11.63 -19.01
C ALA A 119 -8.03 -10.90 -20.10
N ALA A 120 -8.25 -11.23 -21.37
CA ALA A 120 -7.64 -10.56 -22.52
C ALA A 120 -8.65 -9.67 -23.26
N GLY A 121 -9.77 -9.32 -22.62
CA GLY A 121 -10.85 -8.58 -23.25
C GLY A 121 -11.54 -9.35 -24.37
N GLN A 122 -11.48 -10.67 -24.40
CA GLN A 122 -12.08 -11.50 -25.45
C GLN A 122 -13.62 -11.56 -25.38
N GLY A 123 -14.22 -10.98 -24.34
CA GLY A 123 -15.65 -11.01 -24.07
C GLY A 123 -16.12 -12.27 -23.33
N GLY A 124 -17.43 -12.39 -23.19
CA GLY A 124 -18.10 -13.48 -22.48
C GLY A 124 -19.50 -13.05 -22.08
N ALA A 125 -19.73 -12.85 -20.78
CA ALA A 125 -20.96 -12.22 -20.30
C ALA A 125 -21.03 -10.72 -20.68
N GLY A 126 -19.87 -10.06 -20.78
CA GLY A 126 -19.69 -8.70 -21.28
C GLY A 126 -19.16 -8.69 -22.71
N ARG A 127 -19.31 -7.54 -23.38
CA ARG A 127 -18.84 -7.34 -24.76
C ARG A 127 -17.32 -7.49 -24.86
N ILE A 128 -16.84 -7.93 -26.02
CA ILE A 128 -15.43 -7.97 -26.37
C ILE A 128 -14.83 -6.55 -26.37
N PHE A 129 -13.59 -6.44 -25.89
CA PHE A 129 -12.78 -5.22 -25.90
C PHE A 129 -11.59 -5.31 -26.87
N ALA A 130 -11.03 -6.51 -27.06
CA ALA A 130 -9.88 -6.72 -27.93
C ALA A 130 -10.14 -6.36 -29.39
N ASN A 131 -9.07 -6.21 -30.18
CA ASN A 131 -9.11 -6.00 -31.64
C ASN A 131 -9.81 -4.70 -32.08
N GLY A 132 -9.61 -3.60 -31.34
CA GLY A 132 -10.17 -2.29 -31.67
C GLY A 132 -11.65 -2.13 -31.31
N GLU A 133 -12.28 -3.13 -30.69
CA GLU A 133 -13.73 -3.12 -30.46
C GLU A 133 -14.16 -2.02 -29.47
N VAL A 134 -13.29 -1.67 -28.50
CA VAL A 134 -13.49 -0.50 -27.64
C VAL A 134 -13.46 0.78 -28.47
N LEU A 135 -12.45 0.96 -29.32
CA LEU A 135 -12.24 2.19 -30.09
C LEU A 135 -13.37 2.42 -31.10
N LYS A 136 -13.88 1.35 -31.74
CA LYS A 136 -15.07 1.42 -32.60
C LYS A 136 -16.31 1.86 -31.84
N THR A 137 -16.46 1.38 -30.60
CA THR A 137 -17.62 1.67 -29.76
C THR A 137 -17.53 3.07 -29.17
N PHE A 138 -16.36 3.47 -28.67
CA PHE A 138 -16.11 4.75 -28.02
C PHE A 138 -14.93 5.44 -28.72
N PRO A 139 -15.16 6.12 -29.85
CA PRO A 139 -14.11 6.90 -30.49
C PRO A 139 -13.56 7.97 -29.55
N LYS A 140 -14.44 8.58 -28.75
CA LYS A 140 -14.10 9.54 -27.69
C LYS A 140 -14.01 8.84 -26.35
N ILE A 141 -12.89 9.00 -25.67
CA ILE A 141 -12.65 8.42 -24.34
C ILE A 141 -13.70 8.87 -23.31
N GLU A 142 -14.19 10.10 -23.40
CA GLU A 142 -15.17 10.68 -22.47
C GLU A 142 -16.50 9.92 -22.45
N ASP A 143 -16.90 9.37 -23.59
CA ASP A 143 -18.13 8.58 -23.68
C ASP A 143 -17.96 7.22 -22.99
N MET A 144 -16.76 6.64 -23.07
CA MET A 144 -16.42 5.42 -22.36
C MET A 144 -16.37 5.65 -20.86
N LEU A 145 -15.72 6.74 -20.43
CA LEU A 145 -15.66 7.15 -19.02
C LEU A 145 -17.07 7.30 -18.43
N ASN A 146 -17.97 8.00 -19.13
CA ASN A 146 -19.35 8.16 -18.66
C ASN A 146 -20.11 6.82 -18.62
N PHE A 147 -19.95 5.98 -19.63
CA PHE A 147 -20.62 4.67 -19.66
C PHE A 147 -20.15 3.76 -18.53
N VAL A 148 -18.84 3.69 -18.29
CA VAL A 148 -18.27 2.89 -17.19
C VAL A 148 -18.67 3.45 -15.83
N TYR A 149 -18.66 4.79 -15.68
CA TYR A 149 -19.05 5.45 -14.45
C TYR A 149 -20.52 5.19 -14.10
N THR A 150 -21.42 5.34 -15.07
CA THR A 150 -22.88 5.34 -14.82
C THR A 150 -23.54 3.98 -14.97
N GLY A 151 -22.95 3.06 -15.76
CA GLY A 151 -23.54 1.78 -16.10
C GLY A 151 -24.70 1.87 -17.09
N SER A 152 -25.06 0.74 -17.68
CA SER A 152 -26.07 0.72 -18.76
C SER A 152 -27.49 1.03 -18.28
N GLN A 153 -27.82 0.76 -17.01
CA GLN A 153 -29.16 1.01 -16.48
C GLN A 153 -29.49 2.50 -16.41
N ALA A 154 -28.51 3.36 -16.14
CA ALA A 154 -28.72 4.80 -16.14
C ALA A 154 -29.08 5.33 -17.54
N TYR A 155 -28.52 4.73 -18.59
CA TYR A 155 -28.89 5.07 -19.98
C TYR A 155 -30.33 4.65 -20.30
N VAL A 156 -30.75 3.45 -19.86
CA VAL A 156 -32.15 2.99 -20.00
C VAL A 156 -33.10 3.96 -19.29
N ALA A 157 -32.78 4.36 -18.06
CA ALA A 157 -33.61 5.27 -17.27
C ALA A 157 -33.77 6.66 -17.91
N LYS A 158 -32.80 7.09 -18.73
CA LYS A 158 -32.85 8.33 -19.50
C LYS A 158 -33.35 8.16 -20.93
N GLU A 159 -33.88 6.98 -21.27
CA GLU A 159 -34.39 6.66 -22.60
C GLU A 159 -33.34 6.84 -23.71
N LEU A 160 -32.05 6.72 -23.36
CA LEU A 160 -30.95 6.78 -24.32
C LEU A 160 -30.84 5.44 -25.04
N THR A 161 -31.07 5.45 -26.34
CA THR A 161 -31.11 4.23 -27.16
C THR A 161 -29.74 3.79 -27.66
N VAL A 162 -28.72 4.64 -27.54
CA VAL A 162 -27.35 4.37 -27.99
C VAL A 162 -26.35 4.90 -26.96
N TYR A 163 -25.27 4.17 -26.75
CA TYR A 163 -24.06 4.66 -26.09
C TYR A 163 -22.86 4.54 -27.04
N GLY A 164 -21.93 5.49 -26.94
CA GLY A 164 -20.78 5.55 -27.85
C GLY A 164 -21.18 5.95 -29.27
N ASN A 165 -20.52 5.36 -30.25
CA ASN A 165 -20.66 5.72 -31.65
C ASN A 165 -22.00 5.22 -32.26
N PRO A 166 -22.91 6.11 -32.68
CA PRO A 166 -24.12 5.72 -33.41
C PRO A 166 -23.83 5.18 -34.82
N ASP A 167 -22.70 5.57 -35.40
CA ASP A 167 -22.26 5.16 -36.74
C ASP A 167 -21.22 4.03 -36.68
N ARG A 168 -21.21 3.28 -35.57
CA ARG A 168 -20.27 2.17 -35.35
C ARG A 168 -20.39 1.12 -36.45
N GLU A 169 -19.24 0.71 -37.01
CA GLU A 169 -19.17 -0.45 -37.91
C GLU A 169 -19.67 -1.71 -37.19
N GLY A 170 -20.60 -2.44 -37.80
CA GLY A 170 -21.29 -3.56 -37.15
C GLY A 170 -22.50 -3.16 -36.29
N GLY A 171 -22.86 -1.86 -36.29
CA GLY A 171 -24.07 -1.33 -35.68
C GLY A 171 -23.82 -0.64 -34.33
N ALA A 172 -24.60 0.40 -34.06
CA ALA A 172 -24.61 1.11 -32.79
C ALA A 172 -24.93 0.15 -31.63
N HIS A 173 -24.29 0.37 -30.48
CA HIS A 173 -24.62 -0.37 -29.28
C HIS A 173 -25.71 0.35 -28.47
N ALA A 174 -26.74 -0.41 -28.10
CA ALA A 174 -27.82 0.05 -27.22
C ALA A 174 -27.66 -0.53 -25.81
N PRO A 175 -28.12 0.15 -24.74
CA PRO A 175 -28.14 -0.42 -23.41
C PRO A 175 -28.85 -1.79 -23.38
N LEU A 176 -28.30 -2.75 -22.62
CA LEU A 176 -28.81 -4.13 -22.48
C LEU A 176 -28.86 -4.97 -23.77
N SER A 177 -28.32 -4.50 -24.89
CA SER A 177 -28.45 -5.18 -26.19
C SER A 177 -27.56 -6.40 -26.41
N TYR A 178 -26.56 -6.67 -25.56
CA TYR A 178 -25.59 -7.75 -25.81
C TYR A 178 -26.11 -9.14 -25.43
N ASN A 179 -27.02 -9.20 -24.45
CA ASN A 179 -27.61 -10.43 -23.89
C ASN A 179 -28.62 -10.12 -22.76
N GLY A 180 -29.10 -8.87 -22.65
CA GLY A 180 -29.94 -8.42 -21.54
C GLY A 180 -29.18 -8.14 -20.24
N ASN A 181 -27.90 -8.51 -20.11
CA ASN A 181 -27.13 -8.23 -18.90
C ASN A 181 -26.74 -6.75 -18.84
N PRO A 182 -26.92 -6.10 -17.67
CA PRO A 182 -26.46 -4.74 -17.49
C PRO A 182 -24.94 -4.67 -17.37
N MET A 183 -24.35 -3.63 -17.95
CA MET A 183 -23.02 -3.18 -17.53
C MET A 183 -23.19 -2.47 -16.18
N PRO A 184 -22.56 -2.98 -15.10
CA PRO A 184 -22.75 -2.43 -13.76
C PRO A 184 -22.07 -1.07 -13.62
N GLN A 185 -22.75 -0.17 -12.92
CA GLN A 185 -22.23 1.14 -12.52
C GLN A 185 -20.96 1.02 -11.65
N GLN A 186 -19.89 1.70 -12.06
CA GLN A 186 -18.63 1.67 -11.31
C GLN A 186 -18.36 2.92 -10.46
N GLY A 187 -18.96 4.06 -10.81
CA GLY A 187 -18.69 5.32 -10.14
C GLY A 187 -19.03 5.30 -8.65
N GLN A 188 -18.05 5.61 -7.80
CA GLN A 188 -18.19 5.58 -6.34
C GLN A 188 -19.34 6.45 -5.83
N MET A 189 -19.57 7.63 -6.42
CA MET A 189 -20.65 8.53 -5.98
C MET A 189 -22.05 8.01 -6.30
N LEU A 190 -22.15 6.98 -7.15
CA LEU A 190 -23.40 6.33 -7.48
C LEU A 190 -23.52 4.94 -6.81
N GLY A 191 -22.60 4.59 -5.92
CA GLY A 191 -22.60 3.31 -5.20
C GLY A 191 -21.78 2.21 -5.86
N GLY A 192 -21.02 2.52 -6.90
CA GLY A 192 -19.97 1.65 -7.42
C GLY A 192 -18.72 1.65 -6.54
N ALA A 193 -17.70 0.88 -6.93
CA ALA A 193 -16.50 0.69 -6.12
C ALA A 193 -15.31 1.57 -6.53
N LEU A 194 -15.37 2.24 -7.69
CA LEU A 194 -14.21 2.88 -8.30
C LEU A 194 -14.28 4.41 -8.19
N THR A 195 -13.15 5.00 -7.81
CA THR A 195 -12.89 6.44 -7.96
C THR A 195 -12.84 6.83 -9.44
N GLU A 196 -12.96 8.12 -9.72
CA GLU A 196 -12.89 8.62 -11.09
C GLU A 196 -11.48 8.43 -11.71
N ALA A 197 -10.43 8.50 -10.90
CA ALA A 197 -9.05 8.19 -11.32
C ALA A 197 -8.87 6.70 -11.66
N GLU A 198 -9.44 5.79 -10.87
CA GLU A 198 -9.42 4.35 -11.17
C GLU A 198 -10.23 4.03 -12.44
N ILE A 199 -11.36 4.71 -12.65
CA ILE A 199 -12.16 4.58 -13.88
C ILE A 199 -11.36 5.07 -15.09
N LEU A 200 -10.67 6.22 -14.98
CA LEU A 200 -9.78 6.68 -16.05
C LEU A 200 -8.67 5.67 -16.30
N GLY A 201 -8.05 5.14 -15.25
CA GLY A 201 -7.01 4.12 -15.35
C GLY A 201 -7.48 2.88 -16.11
N VAL A 202 -8.60 2.28 -15.71
CA VAL A 202 -9.10 1.06 -16.36
C VAL A 202 -9.52 1.32 -17.80
N VAL A 203 -10.09 2.48 -18.10
CA VAL A 203 -10.41 2.89 -19.48
C VAL A 203 -9.14 3.04 -20.31
N CYS A 204 -8.09 3.65 -19.78
CA CYS A 204 -6.79 3.72 -20.45
C CYS A 204 -6.21 2.32 -20.72
N HIS A 205 -6.28 1.41 -19.74
CA HIS A 205 -5.83 0.03 -19.92
C HIS A 205 -6.65 -0.70 -21.00
N GLU A 206 -7.97 -0.58 -20.97
CA GLU A 206 -8.87 -1.18 -21.95
C GLU A 206 -8.60 -0.67 -23.37
N ARG A 207 -8.33 0.63 -23.54
CA ARG A 207 -8.05 1.24 -24.85
C ARG A 207 -6.67 0.86 -25.39
N TYR A 208 -5.62 1.11 -24.61
CA TYR A 208 -4.24 1.06 -25.09
C TYR A 208 -3.56 -0.30 -24.89
N THR A 209 -3.99 -1.08 -23.89
CA THR A 209 -3.40 -2.41 -23.65
C THR A 209 -4.23 -3.52 -24.28
N ILE A 210 -5.56 -3.46 -24.14
CA ILE A 210 -6.45 -4.56 -24.55
C ILE A 210 -6.98 -4.36 -25.98
N SER A 211 -7.54 -3.18 -26.26
CA SER A 211 -8.15 -2.89 -27.56
C SER A 211 -7.11 -2.58 -28.63
N GLY A 212 -5.89 -2.19 -28.25
CA GLY A 212 -4.76 -2.03 -29.17
C GLY A 212 -4.61 -0.64 -29.78
N ALA A 213 -5.09 0.42 -29.13
CA ALA A 213 -4.68 1.79 -29.50
C ALA A 213 -3.17 1.94 -29.31
N ASP A 214 -2.46 2.44 -30.32
CA ASP A 214 -1.02 2.68 -30.26
C ASP A 214 -0.73 4.08 -29.72
N ALA A 215 -0.27 4.16 -28.46
CA ALA A 215 0.08 5.41 -27.78
C ALA A 215 1.14 6.25 -28.52
N ALA A 216 1.96 5.65 -29.39
CA ALA A 216 2.95 6.37 -30.17
C ALA A 216 2.45 6.85 -31.54
N SER A 217 1.27 6.41 -31.97
CA SER A 217 0.70 6.76 -33.28
C SER A 217 0.18 8.19 -33.32
N GLU A 218 0.26 8.84 -34.48
CA GLU A 218 -0.30 10.20 -34.67
C GLU A 218 -1.81 10.28 -34.37
N GLU A 219 -2.53 9.17 -34.51
CA GLU A 219 -3.96 9.08 -34.22
C GLU A 219 -4.24 9.17 -32.71
N TRP A 220 -3.46 8.45 -31.89
CA TRP A 220 -3.79 8.27 -30.47
C TRP A 220 -2.84 8.96 -29.50
N LYS A 221 -1.66 9.42 -29.95
CA LYS A 221 -0.66 10.03 -29.08
C LYS A 221 -1.21 11.23 -28.30
N GLU A 222 -1.97 12.11 -28.94
CA GLU A 222 -2.53 13.27 -28.26
C GLU A 222 -3.55 12.88 -27.18
N GLU A 223 -4.44 11.90 -27.47
CA GLU A 223 -5.37 11.37 -26.46
C GLU A 223 -4.59 10.70 -25.32
N PHE A 224 -3.58 9.91 -25.66
CA PHE A 224 -2.73 9.23 -24.69
C PHE A 224 -2.04 10.22 -23.75
N GLU A 225 -1.36 11.25 -24.27
CA GLU A 225 -0.70 12.25 -23.44
C GLU A 225 -1.69 13.03 -22.57
N THR A 226 -2.87 13.32 -23.10
CA THR A 226 -3.90 14.08 -22.38
C THR A 226 -4.52 13.28 -21.23
N TRP A 227 -4.72 11.96 -21.39
CA TRP A 227 -5.53 11.15 -20.48
C TRP A 227 -4.79 10.00 -19.79
N CYS A 228 -3.86 9.37 -20.49
CA CYS A 228 -3.32 8.05 -20.15
C CYS A 228 -1.80 8.03 -19.93
N SER A 229 -1.11 9.16 -20.16
CA SER A 229 0.27 9.34 -19.77
C SER A 229 0.39 9.45 -18.24
N PRO A 230 1.47 8.94 -17.62
CA PRO A 230 1.79 9.22 -16.22
C PRO A 230 1.89 10.72 -15.90
N GLU A 231 2.19 11.56 -16.90
CA GLU A 231 2.25 13.01 -16.77
C GLU A 231 0.94 13.74 -17.10
N SER A 232 -0.14 13.01 -17.39
CA SER A 232 -1.45 13.61 -17.69
C SER A 232 -1.94 14.50 -16.55
N GLU A 233 -2.13 15.79 -16.83
CA GLU A 233 -2.65 16.76 -15.86
C GLU A 233 -4.06 16.38 -15.38
N ILE A 234 -4.88 15.81 -16.27
CA ILE A 234 -6.23 15.33 -15.95
C ILE A 234 -6.16 14.16 -14.97
N PHE A 235 -5.32 13.16 -15.26
CA PHE A 235 -5.18 11.98 -14.39
C PHE A 235 -4.70 12.40 -13.00
N LEU A 236 -3.64 13.22 -12.93
CA LEU A 236 -3.09 13.69 -11.66
C LEU A 236 -4.10 14.51 -10.86
N ALA A 237 -4.92 15.34 -11.51
CA ALA A 237 -5.98 16.10 -10.86
C ALA A 237 -7.16 15.24 -10.39
N LEU A 238 -7.49 14.17 -11.10
CA LEU A 238 -8.50 13.20 -10.64
C LEU A 238 -7.97 12.41 -9.44
N GLU A 239 -6.71 11.99 -9.47
CA GLU A 239 -6.07 11.21 -8.42
C GLU A 239 -5.97 12.00 -7.10
N ASN A 240 -5.62 13.28 -7.16
CA ASN A 240 -5.53 14.13 -5.98
C ASN A 240 -6.86 14.81 -5.58
N GLY A 241 -7.93 14.59 -6.35
CA GLY A 241 -9.26 15.16 -6.12
C GLY A 241 -9.39 16.66 -6.41
N ALA A 242 -8.48 17.25 -7.20
CA ALA A 242 -8.57 18.64 -7.64
C ALA A 242 -9.63 18.87 -8.73
N THR A 243 -10.02 17.82 -9.45
CA THR A 243 -11.08 17.87 -10.47
C THR A 243 -12.04 16.69 -10.30
N SER A 244 -13.10 16.66 -11.12
CA SER A 244 -14.03 15.54 -11.19
C SER A 244 -14.63 15.38 -12.58
N PHE A 245 -15.24 14.24 -12.89
CA PHE A 245 -15.98 14.06 -14.15
C PHE A 245 -17.11 15.10 -14.33
N ALA A 246 -17.60 15.72 -13.26
CA ALA A 246 -18.60 16.78 -13.33
C ALA A 246 -18.05 18.16 -13.75
N THR A 247 -16.74 18.38 -13.65
CA THR A 247 -16.12 19.71 -13.82
C THR A 247 -14.91 19.73 -14.74
N LEU A 248 -14.35 18.57 -15.11
CA LEU A 248 -13.05 18.49 -15.80
C LEU A 248 -13.02 19.26 -17.14
N ASP A 249 -14.14 19.34 -17.85
CA ASP A 249 -14.27 20.09 -19.10
C ASP A 249 -14.02 21.60 -18.90
N LYS A 250 -14.39 22.12 -17.73
CA LYS A 250 -14.18 23.51 -17.33
C LYS A 250 -12.79 23.71 -16.74
N ASP A 251 -12.36 22.78 -15.90
CA ASP A 251 -11.08 22.86 -15.20
C ASP A 251 -9.90 22.81 -16.20
N PHE A 252 -10.08 22.09 -17.31
CA PHE A 252 -9.08 21.92 -18.37
C PHE A 252 -9.45 22.60 -19.69
N ALA A 253 -10.34 23.60 -19.66
CA ALA A 253 -10.76 24.33 -20.86
C ALA A 253 -9.62 25.07 -21.58
N SER A 254 -8.50 25.30 -20.90
CA SER A 254 -7.30 25.96 -21.46
C SER A 254 -6.32 25.01 -22.13
N LEU A 255 -6.54 23.69 -22.08
CA LEU A 255 -5.68 22.74 -22.79
C LEU A 255 -5.78 22.96 -24.31
N PRO A 256 -4.71 22.68 -25.09
CA PRO A 256 -4.74 22.81 -26.55
C PRO A 256 -5.91 22.07 -27.19
N LYS A 257 -6.25 20.91 -26.63
CA LYS A 257 -7.44 20.13 -26.95
C LYS A 257 -8.22 19.89 -25.65
N PRO A 258 -9.18 20.78 -25.33
CA PRO A 258 -9.92 20.66 -24.09
C PRO A 258 -10.78 19.39 -24.11
N PRO A 259 -10.87 18.68 -22.99
CA PRO A 259 -11.69 17.47 -22.89
C PRO A 259 -13.17 17.83 -23.01
N ALA A 260 -13.95 16.93 -23.61
CA ALA A 260 -15.39 17.08 -23.61
C ALA A 260 -15.97 16.81 -22.22
N PHE A 261 -17.21 17.26 -21.99
CA PHE A 261 -17.93 16.96 -20.75
C PHE A 261 -18.10 15.45 -20.57
N VAL A 262 -17.55 14.88 -19.51
CA VAL A 262 -17.77 13.47 -19.12
C VAL A 262 -19.08 13.34 -18.36
N GLY A 263 -19.24 14.08 -17.27
CA GLY A 263 -20.43 14.08 -16.42
C GLY A 263 -20.58 12.83 -15.55
N THR A 264 -21.38 12.97 -14.50
CA THR A 264 -21.68 11.90 -13.52
C THR A 264 -23.07 11.30 -13.70
N GLU A 265 -23.80 11.71 -14.73
CA GLU A 265 -25.06 11.09 -15.13
C GLU A 265 -24.97 10.57 -16.55
N ALA A 266 -25.76 9.55 -16.89
CA ALA A 266 -25.83 9.05 -18.25
C ALA A 266 -26.16 10.21 -19.21
N ARG A 267 -25.45 10.27 -20.34
CA ARG A 267 -25.62 11.31 -21.35
C ARG A 267 -25.49 10.75 -22.75
N PRO A 268 -26.07 11.43 -23.77
CA PRO A 268 -25.76 11.14 -25.15
C PRO A 268 -24.25 11.25 -25.40
N SER A 269 -23.75 10.45 -26.33
CA SER A 269 -22.39 10.57 -26.83
C SER A 269 -22.14 11.96 -27.41
N ALA A 270 -20.95 12.49 -27.15
CA ALA A 270 -20.57 13.80 -27.64
C ALA A 270 -20.40 13.73 -29.16
N LYS A 271 -21.15 14.54 -29.92
CA LYS A 271 -20.97 14.70 -31.37
C LYS A 271 -19.60 15.29 -31.68
#